data_AF-A0A7X6UM56-F1
#
_entry.id   AF-A0A7X6UM56-F1
#
_cell.length_a   1.000
_cell.length_b   1.000
_cell.length_c   1.000
_cell.angle_alpha   90.00
_cell.angle_beta   90.00
_cell.angle_gamma   90.00
#
_symmetry.space_group_name_H-M   'P 1'
#
loop_
_entity.id
_entity.type
_entity.pdbx_description
1 polymer ?
#
loop_
_entity_poly.entity_id
_entity_poly.type
_entity_poly.pdbx_seq_one_letter_code
_entity_poly.pdbx_strand_id
1 'polypeptide(L)'
;MFKTCRLRFLVLCFVFLVTLSAFSAEEFFTWLKRMPITFSGYTKEEVLTNFPALIVLEETDAGFGFYYSEFLSPPYDDLRFVSDDKLTPLDFEVESWSITGKSYVWVRIPELK
;
A
#
# COMPACT_ATOMS: atom_id res chain seq x y z
N MET A 1 64.58 37.45 -3.15
CA MET A 1 64.11 38.30 -2.03
C MET A 1 62.82 37.70 -1.52
N PHE A 2 62.89 37.00 -0.39
CA PHE A 2 61.78 36.33 0.29
C PHE A 2 60.78 37.34 0.87
N LYS A 3 59.49 36.96 0.92
CA LYS A 3 58.39 37.33 1.86
C LYS A 3 57.06 37.08 1.12
N THR A 4 56.05 36.34 1.57
CA THR A 4 55.72 35.69 2.85
C THR A 4 54.59 34.68 2.60
N CYS A 5 54.67 33.53 3.25
CA CYS A 5 53.68 32.46 3.33
C CYS A 5 52.61 32.76 4.40
N ARG A 6 51.33 32.48 4.11
CA ARG A 6 50.23 32.15 5.06
C ARG A 6 49.27 31.25 4.27
N LEU A 7 49.12 29.93 4.46
CA LEU A 7 48.87 29.08 5.63
C LEU A 7 47.56 29.40 6.38
N ARG A 8 46.41 28.87 5.90
CA ARG A 8 45.67 27.72 6.51
C ARG A 8 44.20 27.61 6.10
N PHE A 9 43.83 26.38 5.70
CA PHE A 9 42.64 25.59 6.05
C PHE A 9 41.24 26.13 5.77
N LEU A 10 40.59 25.56 4.75
CA LEU A 10 39.21 25.11 4.91
C LEU A 10 39.11 23.68 4.38
N VAL A 11 38.91 22.77 5.33
CA VAL A 11 38.70 21.33 5.13
C VAL A 11 37.50 21.16 4.19
N LEU A 12 37.77 20.75 2.96
CA LEU A 12 36.75 20.37 1.97
C LEU A 12 36.33 18.92 2.26
N CYS A 13 35.79 18.72 3.45
CA CYS A 13 35.21 17.47 3.90
C CYS A 13 33.84 17.82 4.45
N PHE A 14 32.85 17.97 3.57
CA PHE A 14 31.46 17.89 3.98
C PHE A 14 30.69 17.15 2.90
N VAL A 15 30.71 15.83 3.06
CA VAL A 15 29.55 14.97 2.83
C VAL A 15 28.98 15.09 1.41
N PHE A 16 29.49 14.26 0.49
CA PHE A 16 28.63 13.74 -0.56
C PHE A 16 27.49 13.02 0.16
N LEU A 17 26.38 13.73 0.31
CA LEU A 17 25.19 13.31 1.02
C LEU A 17 24.73 12.02 0.34
N VAL A 18 25.06 10.89 0.95
CA VAL A 18 24.36 9.64 0.69
C VAL A 18 22.91 9.96 0.99
N THR A 19 22.13 10.21 -0.06
CA THR A 19 20.68 10.30 0.05
C THR A 19 20.22 8.91 0.45
N LEU A 20 20.23 8.65 1.76
CA LEU A 20 19.52 7.55 2.36
C LEU A 20 18.05 7.85 2.07
N SER A 21 17.52 7.28 1.00
CA SER A 21 16.08 7.21 0.81
C SER A 21 15.55 6.46 2.02
N ALA A 22 14.98 7.17 2.98
CA ALA A 22 14.17 6.55 4.01
C ALA A 22 13.00 5.92 3.26
N PHE A 23 13.01 4.60 3.14
CA PHE A 23 11.80 3.85 2.79
C PHE A 23 10.81 4.15 3.93
N SER A 24 9.84 5.03 3.67
CA SER A 24 8.76 5.23 4.62
C SER A 24 7.97 3.94 4.63
N ALA A 25 7.91 3.26 5.79
CA ALA A 25 6.85 2.30 6.00
C ALA A 25 5.52 3.04 5.82
N GLU A 26 4.59 2.45 5.08
CA GLU A 26 3.26 3.02 4.96
C GLU A 26 2.51 2.76 6.27
N GLU A 27 2.17 3.82 6.99
CA GLU A 27 1.47 3.74 8.26
C GLU A 27 -0.04 3.55 8.02
N PHE A 28 -0.48 2.31 7.84
CA PHE A 28 -1.89 1.97 7.58
C PHE A 28 -2.87 2.48 8.65
N PHE A 29 -2.40 2.83 9.84
CA PHE A 29 -3.26 3.37 10.90
C PHE A 29 -3.88 4.73 10.57
N THR A 30 -3.25 5.55 9.73
CA THR A 30 -3.76 6.89 9.36
C THR A 30 -4.90 6.83 8.34
N TRP A 31 -5.16 5.65 7.77
CA TRP A 31 -6.17 5.44 6.74
C TRP A 31 -7.58 5.40 7.32
N LEU A 32 -8.32 6.51 7.21
CA LEU A 32 -9.65 6.61 7.82
C LEU A 32 -10.72 5.79 7.10
N LYS A 33 -10.60 5.64 5.77
CA LYS A 33 -11.53 4.86 4.95
C LYS A 33 -11.06 3.41 4.89
N ARG A 34 -11.88 2.50 5.42
CA ARG A 34 -11.60 1.07 5.50
C ARG A 34 -12.90 0.28 5.58
N MET A 35 -12.91 -0.91 4.99
CA MET A 35 -14.04 -1.81 4.99
C MET A 35 -13.54 -3.24 5.26
N PRO A 36 -14.13 -3.97 6.22
CA PRO A 36 -13.76 -5.37 6.44
C PRO A 36 -14.27 -6.24 5.28
N ILE A 37 -13.45 -7.19 4.85
CA ILE A 37 -13.82 -8.24 3.89
C ILE A 37 -13.82 -9.56 4.65
N THR A 38 -14.88 -10.37 4.48
CA THR A 38 -15.02 -11.66 5.14
C THR A 38 -15.25 -12.77 4.12
N PHE A 39 -14.62 -13.92 4.36
CA PHE A 39 -14.71 -15.09 3.47
C PHE A 39 -15.53 -16.20 4.14
N SER A 40 -16.84 -16.02 4.26
CA SER A 40 -17.72 -17.00 4.94
C SER A 40 -18.09 -18.23 4.11
N GLY A 41 -17.67 -18.30 2.85
CA GLY A 41 -18.06 -19.36 1.91
C GLY A 41 -17.14 -20.59 1.91
N TYR A 42 -15.98 -20.51 2.56
CA TYR A 42 -15.04 -21.62 2.67
C TYR A 42 -15.29 -22.37 3.99
N THR A 43 -15.66 -23.65 3.91
CA THR A 43 -16.12 -24.45 5.06
C THR A 43 -15.37 -25.76 5.23
N LYS A 44 -14.24 -25.90 4.53
CA LYS A 44 -13.43 -27.11 4.57
C LYS A 44 -12.42 -27.06 5.71
N GLU A 45 -11.97 -28.23 6.15
CA GLU A 45 -10.96 -28.34 7.22
C GLU A 45 -9.53 -28.05 6.76
N GLU A 46 -9.27 -28.13 5.44
CA GLU A 46 -7.95 -27.82 4.87
C GLU A 46 -7.67 -26.32 4.92
N VAL A 47 -6.44 -25.94 5.29
CA VAL A 47 -5.97 -24.55 5.19
C VAL A 47 -5.42 -24.31 3.79
N LEU A 48 -6.00 -23.37 3.04
CA LEU A 48 -5.41 -22.94 1.77
C LEU A 48 -4.32 -21.92 2.05
N THR A 49 -3.15 -22.09 1.44
CA THR A 49 -2.03 -21.15 1.58
C THR A 49 -1.81 -20.37 0.29
N ASN A 50 -1.51 -19.07 0.42
CA ASN A 50 -1.31 -18.14 -0.70
C ASN A 50 -2.46 -18.17 -1.74
N PHE A 51 -3.70 -18.27 -1.24
CA PHE A 51 -4.88 -18.42 -2.07
C PHE A 51 -5.21 -17.11 -2.82
N PRO A 52 -5.35 -17.12 -4.16
CA PRO A 52 -5.76 -15.95 -4.92
C PRO A 52 -7.28 -15.76 -4.81
N ALA A 53 -7.70 -14.76 -4.03
CA ALA A 53 -9.11 -14.43 -3.88
C ALA A 53 -9.50 -13.28 -4.82
N LEU A 54 -10.57 -13.46 -5.60
CA LEU A 54 -11.15 -12.38 -6.39
C LEU A 54 -12.03 -11.50 -5.49
N ILE A 55 -11.67 -10.24 -5.36
CA ILE A 55 -12.47 -9.21 -4.73
C ILE A 55 -13.17 -8.42 -5.83
N VAL A 56 -14.50 -8.37 -5.75
CA VAL A 56 -15.34 -7.59 -6.65
C VAL A 56 -15.78 -6.33 -5.92
N LEU A 57 -15.37 -5.18 -6.42
CA LEU A 57 -15.72 -3.87 -5.87
C LEU A 57 -16.82 -3.25 -6.72
N GLU A 58 -17.90 -2.85 -6.07
CA GLU A 58 -19.00 -2.12 -6.68
C GLU A 58 -19.60 -1.15 -5.65
N GLU A 59 -20.06 0.01 -6.12
CA GLU A 59 -20.81 0.90 -5.25
C GLU A 59 -22.20 0.30 -4.98
N THR A 60 -22.71 0.56 -3.77
CA THR A 60 -24.07 0.17 -3.40
C THR A 60 -24.87 1.39 -2.94
N ASP A 61 -26.18 1.35 -3.16
CA ASP A 61 -27.11 2.41 -2.72
C ASP A 61 -27.39 2.38 -1.20
N ALA A 62 -26.66 1.56 -0.44
CA ALA A 62 -26.90 1.36 0.99
C ALA A 62 -26.44 2.55 1.88
N GLY A 63 -25.73 3.52 1.30
CA GLY A 63 -25.16 4.66 2.03
C GLY A 63 -23.95 4.31 2.91
N PHE A 64 -23.48 3.06 2.84
CA PHE A 64 -22.25 2.56 3.45
C PHE A 64 -21.59 1.56 2.51
N GLY A 65 -20.26 1.46 2.56
CA GLY A 65 -19.49 0.51 1.77
C GLY A 65 -18.37 1.16 0.97
N PHE A 66 -18.05 0.57 -0.17
CA PHE A 66 -17.04 1.04 -1.10
C PHE A 66 -17.61 2.10 -2.04
N TYR A 67 -16.88 3.20 -2.22
CA TYR A 67 -17.23 4.27 -3.15
C TYR A 67 -15.99 4.70 -3.94
N TYR A 68 -16.10 4.74 -5.26
CA TYR A 68 -15.01 5.18 -6.15
C TYR A 68 -14.65 6.64 -5.89
N SER A 69 -15.63 7.46 -5.49
CA SER A 69 -15.41 8.87 -5.15
C SER A 69 -14.56 9.12 -3.90
N GLU A 70 -14.24 8.08 -3.13
CA GLU A 70 -13.38 8.18 -1.94
C GLU A 70 -11.88 8.02 -2.24
N PHE A 71 -11.51 7.69 -3.48
CA PHE A 71 -10.12 7.67 -3.93
C PHE A 71 -9.65 9.08 -4.27
N LEU A 72 -8.52 9.50 -3.68
CA LEU A 72 -7.89 10.79 -3.96
C LEU A 72 -6.97 10.72 -5.18
N SER A 73 -6.33 9.57 -5.38
CA SER A 73 -5.34 9.30 -6.43
C SER A 73 -5.90 8.31 -7.46
N PRO A 74 -6.37 8.80 -8.62
CA PRO A 74 -6.90 7.95 -9.67
C PRO A 74 -5.78 7.18 -10.40
N PRO A 75 -6.04 5.95 -10.90
CA PRO A 75 -7.33 5.26 -10.82
C PRO A 75 -7.59 4.54 -9.49
N TYR A 76 -6.54 4.07 -8.80
CA TYR A 76 -6.64 3.28 -7.58
C TYR A 76 -5.33 3.30 -6.78
N ASP A 77 -4.51 4.35 -6.92
CA ASP A 77 -3.19 4.41 -6.28
C ASP A 77 -3.29 4.45 -4.74
N ASP A 78 -4.48 4.74 -4.23
CA ASP A 78 -4.83 4.65 -2.82
C ASP A 78 -5.47 3.29 -2.46
N LEU A 79 -5.49 2.27 -3.32
CA LEU A 79 -6.04 0.96 -2.95
C LEU A 79 -5.04 0.19 -2.09
N ARG A 80 -5.47 -0.30 -0.93
CA ARG A 80 -4.67 -1.13 -0.04
C ARG A 80 -5.48 -2.31 0.48
N PHE A 81 -4.84 -3.47 0.52
CA PHE A 81 -5.34 -4.64 1.23
C PHE A 81 -4.37 -4.96 2.36
N VAL A 82 -4.91 -5.23 3.53
CA VAL A 82 -4.15 -5.60 4.73
C VAL A 82 -4.76 -6.83 5.36
N SER A 83 -3.95 -7.59 6.10
CA SER A 83 -4.43 -8.74 6.89
C SER A 83 -5.40 -8.28 7.99
N ASP A 84 -6.00 -9.26 8.67
CA ASP A 84 -6.85 -9.09 9.85
C ASP A 84 -6.20 -8.31 11.01
N ASP A 85 -4.86 -8.32 11.09
CA ASP A 85 -4.06 -7.48 11.99
C ASP A 85 -4.09 -5.97 11.65
N LYS A 86 -4.65 -5.61 10.49
CA LYS A 86 -4.80 -4.25 9.95
C LYS A 86 -3.46 -3.55 9.67
N LEU A 87 -2.38 -4.31 9.59
CA LEU A 87 -1.01 -3.81 9.52
C LEU A 87 -0.21 -4.44 8.39
N THR A 88 -0.38 -5.74 8.18
CA THR A 88 0.42 -6.48 7.21
C THR A 88 -0.18 -6.28 5.82
N PRO A 89 0.51 -5.61 4.89
CA PRO A 89 0.01 -5.42 3.53
C PRO A 89 -0.07 -6.77 2.80
N LEU A 90 -1.10 -6.91 1.97
CA LEU A 90 -1.31 -8.06 1.10
C LEU A 90 -1.06 -7.66 -0.35
N ASP A 91 -0.37 -8.53 -1.09
CA ASP A 91 -0.17 -8.33 -2.52
C ASP A 91 -1.49 -8.47 -3.27
N PHE A 92 -1.68 -7.61 -4.27
CA PHE A 92 -2.86 -7.62 -5.12
C PHE A 92 -2.54 -7.23 -6.56
N GLU A 93 -3.43 -7.60 -7.46
CA GLU A 93 -3.40 -7.24 -8.87
C GLU A 93 -4.79 -6.74 -9.29
N VAL A 94 -4.85 -5.57 -9.92
CA VAL A 94 -6.09 -5.05 -10.48
C VAL A 94 -6.28 -5.62 -11.88
N GLU A 95 -7.21 -6.55 -12.02
CA GLU A 95 -7.58 -7.13 -13.31
C GLU A 95 -8.33 -6.12 -14.17
N SER A 96 -9.29 -5.41 -13.58
CA SER A 96 -10.01 -4.32 -14.25
C SER A 96 -10.60 -3.32 -13.26
N TRP A 97 -10.75 -2.07 -13.72
CA TRP A 97 -11.26 -0.96 -12.94
C TRP A 97 -12.34 -0.21 -13.72
N SER A 98 -13.56 -0.16 -13.19
CA SER A 98 -14.71 0.47 -13.84
C SER A 98 -15.58 1.23 -12.84
N ILE A 99 -15.48 2.55 -12.85
CA ILE A 99 -16.25 3.43 -11.94
C ILE A 99 -17.76 3.42 -12.19
N THR A 100 -18.20 2.93 -13.35
CA THR A 100 -19.63 2.80 -13.71
C THR A 100 -20.13 1.36 -13.55
N GLY A 101 -19.33 0.47 -12.97
CA GLY A 101 -19.67 -0.93 -12.82
C GLY A 101 -18.80 -1.63 -11.78
N LYS A 102 -18.44 -2.88 -12.08
CA LYS A 102 -17.62 -3.71 -11.21
C LYS A 102 -16.15 -3.54 -11.51
N SER A 103 -15.34 -3.44 -10.46
CA SER A 103 -13.90 -3.57 -10.52
C SER A 103 -13.47 -4.90 -9.92
N TYR A 104 -12.45 -5.50 -10.51
CA TYR A 104 -12.02 -6.87 -10.23
C TYR A 104 -10.57 -6.84 -9.78
N VAL A 105 -10.32 -7.31 -8.56
CA VAL A 105 -8.99 -7.26 -7.95
C VAL A 105 -8.65 -8.62 -7.35
N TRP A 106 -7.55 -9.21 -7.79
CA TRP A 106 -7.02 -10.43 -7.20
C TRP A 106 -6.17 -10.07 -5.99
N VAL A 107 -6.45 -10.68 -4.84
CA VAL A 107 -5.69 -10.46 -3.60
C VAL A 107 -5.11 -11.79 -3.15
N ARG A 108 -3.82 -11.80 -2.81
CA ARG A 108 -3.15 -12.99 -2.30
C ARG A 108 -3.39 -13.12 -0.79
N ILE A 109 -4.25 -14.07 -0.42
CA ILE A 109 -4.57 -14.37 0.98
C ILE A 109 -3.55 -15.39 1.53
N PRO A 110 -2.76 -15.05 2.56
CA PRO A 110 -1.71 -15.95 3.06
C PRO A 110 -2.26 -17.29 3.57
N GLU A 111 -3.35 -17.24 4.33
CA GLU A 111 -4.06 -18.41 4.86
C GLU A 111 -5.58 -18.19 4.78
N LEU A 112 -6.32 -19.15 4.23
CA LEU A 112 -7.78 -19.20 4.26
C LEU A 112 -8.23 -20.49 4.95
N LYS A 113 -9.15 -20.35 5.90
CA LYS A 113 -9.62 -21.41 6.82
C LYS A 113 -11.13 -21.41 6.88
#